data_AF-A0ABD5EF68-F1
#
_entry.id   AF-A0ABD5EF68-F1
#
_cell.length_a   1.000
_cell.length_b   1.000
_cell.length_c   1.000
_cell.angle_alpha   90.00
_cell.angle_beta   90.00
_cell.angle_gamma   90.00
#
_symmetry.space_group_name_H-M   'P 1'
#
loop_
_entity.id
_entity.type
_entity.pdbx_description
1 polymer ?
#
loop_
_entity_poly.entity_id
_entity_poly.type
_entity_poly.pdbx_seq_one_letter_code
_entity_poly.pdbx_strand_id
1 'polypeptide(L)'
;MSEPFYITTAIAYPNGAPHIGHAYEYVATDAIARFKRLDGFDVRYLTGTDVHGQKMAETAAAEGISAAELANRNSDVFQRLQEKLNISFDRFIRTSDADHYEA
;
A
#
# COMPACT_ATOMS: atom_id res chain seq x y z
N MET A 1 7.39 27.23 9.56
CA MET A 1 7.05 25.79 9.57
C MET A 1 6.21 25.56 8.32
N SER A 2 6.56 24.57 7.50
CA SER A 2 5.78 24.19 6.32
C SER A 2 4.41 23.67 6.74
N GLU A 3 3.36 23.94 5.95
CA GLU A 3 2.01 23.48 6.23
C GLU A 3 1.91 21.95 6.02
N PRO A 4 1.38 21.18 6.98
CA PRO A 4 1.22 19.74 6.82
C PRO A 4 0.19 19.38 5.74
N PHE A 5 0.50 18.38 4.92
CA PHE A 5 -0.43 17.83 3.93
C PHE A 5 -0.39 16.30 3.98
N TYR A 6 -1.48 15.67 4.37
CA TYR A 6 -1.58 14.21 4.45
C TYR A 6 -2.42 13.67 3.28
N ILE A 7 -1.86 12.72 2.53
CA ILE A 7 -2.53 12.07 1.40
C ILE A 7 -2.34 10.56 1.45
N THR A 8 -3.34 9.83 0.99
CA THR A 8 -3.35 8.37 1.02
C THR A 8 -3.83 7.77 -0.29
N THR A 9 -3.46 6.52 -0.56
CA THR A 9 -4.24 5.65 -1.44
C THR A 9 -5.20 4.81 -0.59
N ALA A 10 -6.13 4.11 -1.23
CA ALA A 10 -6.70 2.90 -0.65
C ALA A 10 -5.58 1.88 -0.39
N ILE A 11 -5.81 1.01 0.59
CA ILE A 11 -4.95 -0.16 0.84
C ILE A 11 -5.43 -1.31 -0.07
N ALA A 12 -4.51 -1.95 -0.78
CA ALA A 12 -4.86 -2.99 -1.75
C ALA A 12 -5.13 -4.34 -1.07
N TYR A 13 -6.10 -5.11 -1.56
CA TYR A 13 -6.27 -6.51 -1.15
C TYR A 13 -5.24 -7.39 -1.88
N PRO A 14 -4.28 -8.03 -1.18
CA PRO A 14 -3.20 -8.76 -1.80
C PRO A 14 -3.56 -10.24 -2.02
N ASN A 15 -4.82 -10.54 -2.31
CA ASN A 15 -5.27 -11.92 -2.63
C ASN A 15 -4.95 -12.32 -4.09
N GLY A 16 -4.32 -11.44 -4.87
CA GLY A 16 -3.87 -11.68 -6.22
C GLY A 16 -2.75 -10.72 -6.62
N ALA A 17 -2.25 -10.86 -7.85
CA ALA A 17 -1.19 -9.99 -8.37
C ALA A 17 -1.70 -8.56 -8.62
N PRO A 18 -0.84 -7.53 -8.49
CA PRO A 18 -1.23 -6.17 -8.80
C PRO A 18 -1.49 -5.97 -10.31
N HIS A 19 -2.42 -5.08 -10.64
CA HIS A 19 -2.81 -4.73 -12.01
C HIS A 19 -2.81 -3.21 -12.23
N ILE A 20 -3.12 -2.77 -13.45
CA ILE A 20 -3.09 -1.36 -13.86
C ILE A 20 -3.94 -0.43 -12.99
N GLY A 21 -5.09 -0.90 -12.46
CA GLY A 21 -5.90 -0.11 -11.52
C GLY A 21 -5.12 0.34 -10.26
N HIS A 22 -4.31 -0.53 -9.66
CA HIS A 22 -3.47 -0.18 -8.52
C HIS A 22 -2.39 0.83 -8.93
N ALA A 23 -1.72 0.57 -10.05
CA ALA A 23 -0.68 1.45 -10.57
C ALA A 23 -1.22 2.86 -10.88
N TYR A 24 -2.43 2.97 -11.42
CA TYR A 24 -3.10 4.24 -11.68
C TYR A 24 -3.28 5.06 -10.40
N GLU A 25 -3.80 4.44 -9.35
CA GLU A 25 -4.01 5.12 -8.07
C GLU A 25 -2.68 5.58 -7.46
N TYR A 26 -1.66 4.72 -7.47
CA TYR A 26 -0.33 5.08 -6.97
C TYR A 26 0.27 6.28 -7.71
N VAL A 27 0.23 6.27 -9.05
CA VAL A 27 0.79 7.37 -9.86
C VAL A 27 -0.01 8.66 -9.69
N ALA A 28 -1.35 8.58 -9.66
CA ALA A 28 -2.20 9.76 -9.48
C ALA A 28 -1.97 10.43 -8.11
N THR A 29 -1.92 9.63 -7.05
CA THR A 29 -1.65 10.12 -5.70
C THR A 29 -0.22 10.68 -5.57
N ASP A 30 0.75 10.01 -6.17
CA ASP A 30 2.15 10.45 -6.19
C ASP A 30 2.34 11.80 -6.91
N ALA A 31 1.63 12.02 -8.01
CA ALA A 31 1.66 13.30 -8.72
C ALA A 31 1.18 14.46 -7.83
N ILE A 32 0.12 14.25 -7.04
CA ILE A 32 -0.40 15.23 -6.08
C ILE A 32 0.60 15.44 -4.94
N ALA A 33 1.15 14.35 -4.37
CA ALA A 33 2.13 14.42 -3.30
C ALA A 33 3.38 15.21 -3.74
N ARG A 34 3.91 14.94 -4.93
CA ARG A 34 5.04 15.68 -5.50
C ARG A 34 4.73 17.14 -5.77
N PHE A 35 3.53 17.43 -6.30
CA PHE A 35 3.10 18.81 -6.51
C PHE A 35 3.03 19.58 -5.19
N LYS A 36 2.50 18.97 -4.12
CA LYS A 36 2.44 19.59 -2.79
C LYS A 36 3.81 19.79 -2.15
N ARG A 37 4.75 18.85 -2.33
CA ARG A 37 6.15 19.04 -1.92
C ARG A 37 6.80 20.20 -2.66
N LEU A 38 6.53 20.33 -3.98
CA LEU A 38 7.02 21.46 -4.78
C LEU A 38 6.43 22.81 -4.32
N ASP A 39 5.18 22.81 -3.87
CA ASP A 39 4.44 23.96 -3.33
C ASP A 39 4.83 24.30 -1.87
N GLY A 40 5.84 23.63 -1.31
CA GLY A 40 6.41 23.93 0.02
C GLY A 40 5.70 23.30 1.22
N PHE A 41 4.77 22.36 1.00
CA PHE A 41 4.08 21.63 2.08
C PHE A 41 4.98 20.55 2.71
N ASP A 42 4.74 20.28 4.00
CA ASP A 42 5.26 19.09 4.68
C ASP A 42 4.34 17.90 4.38
N VAL A 43 4.70 17.11 3.37
CA VAL A 43 3.83 16.06 2.84
C VAL A 43 4.09 14.74 3.55
N ARG A 44 3.01 14.13 4.04
CA ARG A 44 2.95 12.72 4.41
C ARG A 44 2.12 11.96 3.38
N TYR A 45 2.67 10.89 2.82
CA TYR A 45 2.02 9.99 1.87
C TYR A 45 2.01 8.56 2.43
N LEU A 46 0.81 8.03 2.74
CA LEU A 46 0.59 6.65 3.17
C LEU A 46 -0.06 5.80 2.06
N THR A 47 0.42 4.58 1.90
CA THR A 47 -0.16 3.53 1.06
C THR A 47 0.00 2.19 1.77
N GLY A 48 -0.57 1.10 1.25
CA GLY A 48 -0.45 -0.19 1.92
C GLY A 48 -1.33 -1.30 1.37
N THR A 49 -1.49 -2.35 2.18
CA THR A 49 -2.31 -3.52 1.87
C THR A 49 -3.21 -3.93 3.02
N ASP A 50 -4.44 -4.34 2.69
CA ASP A 50 -5.35 -5.00 3.61
C ASP A 50 -5.19 -6.52 3.50
N VAL A 51 -4.55 -7.13 4.49
CA VAL A 51 -4.15 -8.54 4.45
C VAL A 51 -5.19 -9.49 5.06
N HIS A 52 -6.35 -8.97 5.46
CA HIS A 52 -7.41 -9.77 6.08
C HIS A 52 -8.55 -10.08 5.11
N GLY A 53 -9.46 -10.97 5.55
CA GLY A 53 -10.70 -11.28 4.86
C GLY A 53 -10.77 -12.70 4.27
N GLN A 54 -11.99 -13.11 3.93
CA GLN A 54 -12.29 -14.47 3.49
C GLN A 54 -11.54 -14.86 2.21
N LYS A 55 -11.43 -13.95 1.23
CA LYS A 55 -10.72 -14.22 -0.02
C LYS A 55 -9.23 -14.53 0.18
N MET A 56 -8.57 -13.91 1.16
CA MET A 56 -7.18 -14.23 1.50
C MET A 56 -7.05 -15.66 2.00
N ALA A 57 -7.98 -16.09 2.88
CA ALA A 57 -8.00 -17.46 3.39
C ALA A 57 -8.30 -18.49 2.28
N GLU A 58 -9.26 -18.20 1.40
CA GLU A 58 -9.61 -19.05 0.25
C GLU A 58 -8.43 -19.21 -0.72
N THR A 59 -7.76 -18.12 -1.08
CA THR A 59 -6.58 -18.16 -1.95
C THR A 59 -5.42 -18.92 -1.29
N ALA A 60 -5.16 -18.69 0.00
CA ALA A 60 -4.09 -19.38 0.71
C ALA A 60 -4.35 -20.90 0.78
N ALA A 61 -5.60 -21.30 1.06
CA ALA A 61 -6.02 -22.69 1.05
C ALA A 61 -5.88 -23.34 -0.34
N ALA A 62 -6.25 -22.62 -1.40
CA ALA A 62 -6.09 -23.09 -2.78
C ALA A 62 -4.61 -23.27 -3.18
N GLU A 63 -3.70 -22.49 -2.60
CA GLU A 63 -2.26 -22.57 -2.82
C GLU A 63 -1.53 -23.53 -1.84
N GLY A 64 -2.22 -24.06 -0.83
CA GLY A 64 -1.62 -24.94 0.17
C GLY A 64 -0.66 -24.23 1.14
N ILE A 65 -0.81 -22.93 1.35
CA ILE A 65 0.04 -22.11 2.23
C ILE A 65 -0.79 -21.42 3.33
N SER A 66 -0.13 -20.83 4.32
CA SER A 66 -0.83 -20.06 5.35
C SER A 66 -1.28 -18.69 4.82
N ALA A 67 -2.37 -18.14 5.39
CA ALA A 67 -2.84 -16.80 5.02
C ALA A 67 -1.79 -15.70 5.31
N ALA A 68 -1.01 -15.86 6.38
CA ALA A 68 0.09 -14.96 6.72
C ALA A 68 1.22 -15.02 5.70
N GLU A 69 1.55 -16.21 5.19
CA GLU A 69 2.55 -16.39 4.13
C GLU A 69 2.09 -15.75 2.81
N LEU A 70 0.82 -15.98 2.41
CA LEU A 70 0.22 -15.33 1.24
C LEU A 70 0.25 -13.79 1.38
N ALA A 71 -0.17 -13.28 2.54
CA ALA A 71 -0.19 -11.86 2.87
C ALA A 71 1.20 -11.24 2.71
N ASN A 72 2.21 -11.81 3.37
CA ASN A 72 3.58 -11.30 3.31
C ASN A 72 4.10 -11.31 1.87
N ARG A 73 4.00 -12.46 1.19
CA ARG A 73 4.49 -12.63 -0.17
C ARG A 73 3.87 -11.62 -1.13
N ASN A 74 2.55 -11.47 -1.08
CA ASN A 74 1.84 -10.62 -2.04
C ASN A 74 1.96 -9.14 -1.67
N SER A 75 1.93 -8.76 -0.38
CA SER A 75 2.21 -7.38 0.04
C SER A 75 3.59 -6.92 -0.41
N ASP A 76 4.62 -7.78 -0.37
CA ASP A 76 5.94 -7.46 -0.91
C ASP A 76 5.90 -7.20 -2.43
N VAL A 77 5.04 -7.90 -3.19
CA VAL A 77 4.86 -7.65 -4.64
C VAL A 77 4.26 -6.26 -4.88
N PHE A 78 3.26 -5.87 -4.09
CA PHE A 78 2.65 -4.54 -4.17
C PHE A 78 3.65 -3.43 -3.83
N GLN A 79 4.44 -3.61 -2.77
CA GLN A 79 5.49 -2.66 -2.40
C GLN A 79 6.55 -2.53 -3.50
N ARG A 80 7.07 -3.65 -4.03
CA ARG A 80 8.03 -3.65 -5.14
C ARG A 80 7.50 -2.99 -6.40
N LEU A 81 6.20 -3.12 -6.70
CA LEU A 81 5.59 -2.41 -7.82
C LEU A 81 5.70 -0.89 -7.62
N GLN A 82 5.36 -0.39 -6.44
CA GLN A 82 5.44 1.04 -6.13
C GLN A 82 6.89 1.55 -6.19
N GLU A 83 7.84 0.78 -5.67
CA GLU A 83 9.27 1.07 -5.78
C GLU A 83 9.72 1.13 -7.25
N LYS A 84 9.28 0.16 -8.08
CA LYS A 84 9.58 0.13 -9.52
C LYS A 84 8.95 1.29 -10.30
N LEU A 85 7.77 1.75 -9.87
CA LEU A 85 7.10 2.94 -10.41
C LEU A 85 7.70 4.25 -9.86
N ASN A 86 8.69 4.17 -8.96
CA ASN A 86 9.32 5.32 -8.31
C ASN A 86 8.31 6.20 -7.55
N ILE A 87 7.36 5.56 -6.84
CA ILE A 87 6.37 6.24 -6.01
C ILE A 87 7.05 6.78 -4.74
N SER A 88 6.73 8.02 -4.37
CA SER A 88 7.33 8.74 -3.24
C SER A 88 6.51 8.63 -1.95
N PHE A 89 6.02 7.44 -1.62
CA PHE A 89 5.32 7.19 -0.36
C PHE A 89 6.30 7.26 0.82
N ASP A 90 5.84 7.74 1.97
CA ASP A 90 6.67 7.82 3.19
C ASP A 90 6.46 6.59 4.10
N ARG A 91 5.33 5.89 3.95
CA ARG A 91 5.08 4.61 4.62
C ARG A 91 4.22 3.71 3.77
N PHE A 92 4.61 2.44 3.72
CA PHE A 92 3.79 1.33 3.29
C PHE A 92 3.29 0.59 4.54
N ILE A 93 1.98 0.57 4.78
CA ILE A 93 1.37 -0.12 5.94
C ILE A 93 0.77 -1.47 5.54
N ARG A 94 0.82 -2.45 6.44
CA ARG A 94 0.02 -3.68 6.34
C ARG A 94 -0.97 -3.69 7.49
N THR A 95 -2.20 -4.16 7.26
CA THR A 95 -3.18 -4.30 8.36
C THR A 95 -2.79 -5.37 9.39
N SER A 96 -1.68 -6.09 9.17
CA SER A 96 -1.02 -6.96 10.15
C SER A 96 0.10 -6.29 10.96
N ASP A 97 0.44 -5.03 10.70
CA ASP A 97 1.45 -4.33 11.47
C ASP A 97 0.98 -4.16 12.92
N ALA A 98 1.87 -4.36 13.90
CA ALA A 98 1.50 -4.33 15.32
C ALA A 98 0.86 -3.01 15.73
N ASP A 99 1.37 -1.89 15.22
CA ASP A 99 0.84 -0.55 15.51
C ASP A 99 -0.54 -0.29 14.86
N HIS A 100 -0.95 -1.08 13.87
CA HIS A 100 -2.31 -1.05 13.35
C HIS A 100 -3.31 -1.74 14.29
N TYR A 101 -2.89 -2.83 14.97
CA TYR A 101 -3.75 -3.54 15.92
C TYR A 101 -3.88 -2.84 17.27
N GLU A 102 -2.90 -2.04 17.66
CA GLU A 102 -2.91 -1.29 18.93
C GLU A 102 -3.77 -0.01 18.88
N ALA A 103 -4.10 0.48 17.69
CA ALA A 103 -4.85 1.72 17.44
C ALA A 103 -6.36 1.55 17.64
#